data_AF-A0A0Q5D9T3-F1
#
_entry.id   AF-A0A0Q5D9T3-F1
#
_cell.length_a   1.000
_cell.length_b   1.000
_cell.length_c   1.000
_cell.angle_alpha   90.00
_cell.angle_beta   90.00
_cell.angle_gamma   90.00
#
_symmetry.space_group_name_H-M   'P 1'
#
loop_
_entity.id
_entity.type
_entity.pdbx_description
1 polymer ?
#
loop_
_entity_poly.entity_id
_entity_poly.type
_entity_poly.pdbx_seq_one_letter_code
_entity_poly.pdbx_strand_id
1 'polypeptide(L)' 'MANSFLRNAMNRVVEARQRQVSRYVNGAMLGLDDATLKSLGTTREELQRQGATRYIF' A
#
# COMPACT_ATOMS: atom_id res chain seq x y z
N MET A 1 22.00 16.24 18.46
CA MET A 1 21.97 16.13 16.98
C MET A 1 21.81 14.69 16.47
N ALA A 2 22.45 13.67 17.05
CA ALA A 2 22.35 12.26 16.59
C ALA A 2 20.95 11.61 16.73
N ASN A 3 20.17 11.95 17.76
CA ASN A 3 18.81 11.42 17.94
C ASN A 3 17.84 11.79 16.80
N SER A 4 18.08 12.91 16.12
CA SER A 4 17.27 13.32 14.97
C SER A 4 17.60 12.50 13.72
N PHE A 5 18.88 12.17 13.51
CA PHE A 5 19.32 11.35 12.38
C PHE A 5 18.76 9.93 12.45
N LEU A 6 18.88 9.25 13.60
CA LEU A 6 18.36 7.89 13.78
C LEU A 6 16.82 7.85 13.65
N ARG A 7 16.11 8.82 14.23
CA ARG A 7 14.65 8.93 14.10
C ARG A 7 14.22 9.14 12.65
N ASN A 8 14.91 10.01 11.91
CA ASN A 8 14.62 10.24 10.49
C ASN A 8 14.91 8.99 9.64
N ALA A 9 16.04 8.30 9.90
CA ALA A 9 16.36 7.06 9.22
C ALA A 9 15.29 5.99 9.50
N MET A 10 14.86 5.83 10.75
CA MET A 10 13.80 4.90 11.11
C MET A 10 12.47 5.26 10.45
N ASN A 11 12.07 6.53 10.46
CA ASN A 11 10.86 6.99 9.77
C ASN A 11 10.89 6.66 8.28
N ARG A 12 12.03 6.85 7.61
CA ARG A 12 12.20 6.49 6.19
C ARG A 12 12.08 4.99 5.94
N VAL A 13 12.59 4.16 6.85
CA VAL A 13 12.44 2.69 6.76
C VAL A 13 10.99 2.27 6.96
N VAL A 14 10.31 2.83 7.96
CA VAL A 14 8.88 2.58 8.21
C VAL A 14 8.05 3.00 7.00
N GLU A 15 8.30 4.19 6.47
CA GLU A 15 7.60 4.71 5.29
C GLU A 15 7.82 3.82 4.06
N ALA A 16 9.06 3.40 3.80
CA ALA A 16 9.37 2.48 2.71
C ALA A 16 8.63 1.15 2.86
N ARG A 17 8.56 0.60 4.09
CA ARG A 17 7.84 -0.64 4.37
C ARG A 17 6.33 -0.47 4.23
N GLN A 18 5.79 0.67 4.68
CA GLN A 18 4.38 0.99 4.53
C GLN A 18 3.99 1.01 3.05
N ARG A 19 4.80 1.64 2.19
CA ARG A 19 4.57 1.63 0.73
C ARG A 19 4.58 0.22 0.13
N GLN A 20 5.48 -0.67 0.59
CA GLN A 20 5.50 -2.06 0.13
C GLN A 20 4.24 -2.81 0.53
N VAL A 21 3.81 -2.68 1.80
CA VAL A 21 2.60 -3.33 2.30
C VAL A 21 1.36 -2.80 1.59
N SER A 22 1.25 -1.49 1.36
CA SER A 22 0.15 -0.90 0.61
C SER A 22 0.03 -1.51 -0.79
N ARG A 23 1.13 -1.70 -1.52
CA ARG A 23 1.09 -2.35 -2.84
C ARG A 23 0.61 -3.79 -2.78
N TYR A 24 1.03 -4.54 -1.75
CA TYR A 24 0.60 -5.93 -1.54
C TYR A 24 -0.89 -6.01 -1.21
N VAL A 25 -1.36 -5.20 -0.26
CA VAL A 25 -2.78 -5.15 0.13
C VAL A 25 -3.65 -4.72 -1.05
N ASN A 26 -3.23 -3.69 -1.78
CA ASN A 26 -3.96 -3.22 -2.95
C ASN A 26 -4.00 -4.31 -4.04
N GLY A 27 -2.91 -5.06 -4.23
CA GLY A 27 -2.88 -6.22 -5.12
C GLY A 27 -3.84 -7.34 -4.70
N ALA A 28 -3.95 -7.62 -3.39
CA ALA A 28 -4.92 -8.58 -2.85
C ALA A 28 -6.37 -8.08 -3.06
N MET A 29 -6.62 -6.78 -2.84
CA MET A 29 -7.92 -6.16 -3.07
C MET A 29 -8.36 -6.23 -4.54
N LEU A 30 -7.44 -6.17 -5.51
CA LEU A 30 -7.78 -6.39 -6.92
C LEU A 30 -8.37 -7.78 -7.20
N GLY A 31 -8.17 -8.76 -6.31
CA GLY A 31 -8.81 -10.07 -6.41
C GLY A 31 -10.29 -10.09 -5.98
N LEU A 32 -10.75 -9.05 -5.28
CA LEU A 32 -12.13 -8.92 -4.81
C LEU A 32 -13.05 -8.47 -5.94
N ASP A 33 -14.35 -8.71 -5.79
CA ASP A 33 -15.38 -8.19 -6.68
C ASP A 33 -15.66 -6.70 -6.42
N ASP A 34 -16.29 -6.03 -7.38
CA ASP A 34 -16.48 -4.59 -7.34
C ASP A 34 -17.50 -4.14 -6.28
N ALA A 35 -18.45 -5.01 -5.87
CA ALA A 35 -19.39 -4.69 -4.80
C ALA A 35 -18.66 -4.69 -3.44
N THR A 36 -17.77 -5.66 -3.23
CA THR A 36 -16.89 -5.69 -2.05
C THR A 36 -15.95 -4.49 -2.03
N LEU A 37 -15.31 -4.13 -3.15
CA LEU A 37 -14.47 -2.93 -3.23
C LEU A 37 -15.24 -1.65 -2.89
N LYS A 38 -16.45 -1.51 -3.41
CA LYS A 38 -17.33 -0.37 -3.13
C LYS A 38 -17.71 -0.30 -1.65
N SER A 39 -17.94 -1.44 -0.99
CA SER A 39 -18.22 -1.50 0.45
C SER A 39 -17.03 -1.06 1.31
N LEU A 40 -15.80 -1.29 0.81
CA LEU A 40 -14.55 -0.81 1.40
C LEU A 40 -14.26 0.67 1.10
N GLY A 41 -15.13 1.34 0.32
CA GLY A 41 -14.97 2.75 -0.03
C GLY A 41 -13.88 3.02 -1.06
N THR A 42 -13.47 2.00 -1.84
CA THR A 42 -12.46 2.14 -2.88
C THR A 42 -12.96 1.60 -4.22
N THR A 43 -12.27 1.93 -5.31
CA THR A 43 -12.56 1.38 -6.64
C THR A 43 -11.33 0.68 -7.22
N ARG A 44 -11.57 -0.25 -8.15
CA ARG A 44 -10.49 -0.97 -8.84
C ARG A 44 -9.50 -0.03 -9.53
N GLU A 45 -10.00 1.04 -10.15
CA GLU A 45 -9.19 2.07 -10.81
C GLU A 45 -8.32 2.85 -9.82
N GLU A 46 -8.85 3.14 -8.64
CA GLU A 46 -8.12 3.82 -7.58
C GLU A 46 -6.98 2.95 -7.03
N LEU A 47 -7.25 1.65 -6.79
CA LEU A 47 -6.24 0.69 -6.38
C LEU A 47 -5.12 0.57 -7.42
N GLN A 48 -5.46 0.48 -8.72
CA GLN A 48 -4.47 0.46 -9.79
C GLN A 48 -3.60 1.73 -9.82
N ARG A 49 -4.20 2.91 -9.63
CA ARG A 49 -3.46 4.18 -9.57
C ARG A 49 -2.51 4.25 -8.37
N GLN A 50 -2.86 3.62 -7.26
CA GLN A 50 -2.01 3.50 -6.07
C GLN A 50 -0.87 2.47 -6.23
N GLY A 51 -0.70 1.90 -7.42
CA GLY A 51 0.37 0.95 -7.72
C GLY A 51 0.06 -0.47 -7.27
N ALA A 52 -1.23 -0.84 -7.20
CA ALA A 52 -1.64 -2.23 -7.07
C ALA A 52 -1.03 -3.04 -8.21
N THR A 53 -0.03 -3.84 -7.91
CA THR A 53 0.49 -4.82 -8.86
C THR A 53 -0.29 -6.10 -8.63
N ARG A 54 -0.92 -6.63 -9.67
CA ARG A 54 -1.54 -7.96 -9.60
C ARG A 54 -0.40 -8.94 -9.32
N TYR A 55 -0.31 -9.41 -8.09
CA TYR A 55 0.72 -10.36 -7.69
C TYR A 55 0.39 -11.68 -8.37
N ILE A 56 1.03 -11.93 -9.51
CA ILE A 56 1.08 -13.26 -10.12
C ILE A 56 2.21 -13.95 -9.36
N PHE A 57 1.85 -14.90 -8.50
CA PHE A 57 2.82 -15.71 -7.75
C PHE A 57 3.83 -16.35 -8.69
#